data_AF-A0A957PAP7-F1
#
_entry.id   AF-A0A957PAP7-F1
#
_cell.length_a   1.000
_cell.length_b   1.000
_cell.length_c   1.000
_cell.angle_alpha   90.00
_cell.angle_beta   90.00
_cell.angle_gamma   90.00
#
_symmetry.space_group_name_H-M   'P 1'
#
loop_
_entity.id
_entity.type
_entity.pdbx_description
1 polymer ?
#
loop_
_entity_poly.entity_id
_entity_poly.type
_entity_poly.pdbx_seq_one_letter_code
_entity_poly.pdbx_strand_id
1 'polypeptide(L)' 'DINRDARRWAVFTLRKLLEGKLDQKRIGIMGLAFKPNTDDIRESPAMDIARMLQNEGAHVVAYDPVAMPTALRDN' A
#
# COMPACT_ATOMS: atom_id res chain seq x y z
N ASP A 1 -6.85 -16.51 6.87
CA ASP A 1 -5.59 -16.75 6.13
C ASP A 1 -4.61 -15.68 6.61
N ILE A 2 -3.56 -16.10 7.31
CA ILE A 2 -2.67 -15.25 8.12
C ILE A 2 -2.13 -14.06 7.31
N ASN A 3 -1.79 -14.30 6.04
CA ASN A 3 -1.22 -13.28 5.16
C ASN A 3 -2.19 -12.14 4.85
N ARG A 4 -3.48 -12.44 4.72
CA ARG A 4 -4.51 -11.42 4.45
C ARG A 4 -4.80 -10.59 5.70
N ASP A 5 -4.71 -11.22 6.87
CA ASP A 5 -4.98 -10.56 8.15
C ASP A 5 -3.87 -9.56 8.51
N ALA A 6 -2.61 -9.85 8.17
CA ALA A 6 -1.50 -8.89 8.32
C ALA A 6 -1.71 -7.60 7.50
N ARG A 7 -2.16 -7.71 6.23
CA ARG A 7 -2.42 -6.55 5.35
C ARG A 7 -3.52 -5.66 5.93
N ARG A 8 -4.60 -6.28 6.42
CA ARG A 8 -5.71 -5.56 7.08
C ARG A 8 -5.29 -4.91 8.38
N TRP A 9 -4.39 -5.54 9.13
CA TRP A 9 -3.89 -5.01 10.37
C TRP A 9 -3.14 -3.68 10.17
N ALA A 10 -2.37 -3.55 9.08
CA ALA A 10 -1.73 -2.28 8.75
C ALA A 10 -2.74 -1.14 8.56
N VAL A 11 -3.81 -1.39 7.78
CA VAL A 11 -4.89 -0.42 7.56
C VAL A 11 -5.64 -0.09 8.85
N PHE A 12 -5.94 -1.11 9.67
CA PHE A 12 -6.58 -0.94 10.97
C PHE A 12 -5.74 -0.08 11.93
N THR A 13 -4.43 -0.30 11.96
CA THR A 13 -3.51 0.50 12.78
C THR A 13 -3.50 1.96 12.31
N LEU A 14 -3.46 2.21 11.01
CA LEU A 14 -3.56 3.57 10.47
C LEU A 14 -4.88 4.24 10.82
N ARG A 15 -6.02 3.53 10.73
CA ARG A 15 -7.31 4.04 11.20
C ARG A 15 -7.27 4.44 12.66
N LYS A 16 -6.70 3.61 13.53
CA LYS A 16 -6.59 3.93 14.96
C LYS A 16 -5.74 5.18 15.21
N LEU A 17 -4.61 5.30 14.52
CA LEU A 17 -3.70 6.44 14.65
C LEU A 17 -4.30 7.75 14.12
N LEU A 18 -5.21 7.66 13.14
CA LEU A 18 -5.83 8.81 12.48
C LEU A 18 -7.29 9.01 12.89
N GLU A 19 -7.68 8.51 14.07
CA GLU A 19 -9.02 8.69 14.66
C GLU A 19 -10.17 8.27 13.73
N GLY A 20 -9.94 7.21 12.96
CA GLY A 20 -10.89 6.66 11.99
C GLY A 20 -11.00 7.44 10.68
N LYS A 21 -10.23 8.52 10.48
CA LYS A 21 -10.31 9.38 9.29
C LYS A 21 -9.13 9.16 8.35
N LEU A 22 -9.35 8.36 7.31
CA LEU A 22 -8.38 8.16 6.22
C LEU A 22 -8.67 9.03 4.99
N ASP A 23 -9.92 9.49 4.81
CA ASP A 23 -10.30 10.35 3.70
C ASP A 23 -9.45 11.63 3.66
N GLN A 24 -9.01 11.98 2.46
CA GLN A 24 -8.11 13.10 2.15
C GLN A 24 -6.73 13.06 2.85
N LYS A 25 -6.40 12.01 3.59
CA LYS A 25 -5.07 11.86 4.19
C LYS A 25 -4.06 11.47 3.12
N ARG A 26 -2.91 12.15 3.10
CA ARG A 26 -1.79 11.78 2.24
C ARG A 26 -0.93 10.73 2.94
N ILE A 27 -0.86 9.52 2.40
CA ILE A 27 -0.17 8.38 3.01
C ILE A 27 0.95 7.91 2.08
N GLY A 28 2.17 7.87 2.61
CA GLY A 28 3.34 7.37 1.91
C GLY A 28 3.53 5.87 2.04
N ILE A 29 3.78 5.18 0.93
CA ILE A 29 4.21 3.77 0.90
C ILE A 29 5.64 3.72 0.34
N MET A 30 6.56 3.15 1.13
CA MET A 30 7.96 2.98 0.74
C MET A 30 8.23 1.50 0.48
N GLY A 31 8.46 1.17 -0.80
CA GLY A 31 8.52 -0.19 -1.31
C GLY A 31 7.19 -0.64 -1.93
N LEU A 32 7.26 -1.16 -3.15
CA LEU A 32 6.14 -1.66 -3.95
C LEU A 32 6.35 -3.10 -4.38
N ALA A 33 7.61 -3.53 -4.59
CA ALA A 33 7.92 -4.90 -4.92
C ALA A 33 7.57 -5.88 -3.79
N PHE A 34 7.25 -7.13 -4.12
CA PHE A 34 6.93 -8.14 -3.10
C PHE A 34 8.14 -8.53 -2.24
N LYS A 35 9.37 -8.32 -2.73
CA LYS A 35 10.66 -8.59 -2.09
C LYS A 35 11.72 -7.58 -2.55
N PRO A 36 12.88 -7.47 -1.88
CA PRO A 36 13.96 -6.58 -2.31
C PRO A 36 14.53 -6.92 -3.70
N ASN A 37 15.03 -5.91 -4.40
CA ASN A 37 15.79 -6.02 -5.67
C ASN A 37 15.04 -6.66 -6.84
N THR A 38 13.72 -6.48 -6.92
CA THR A 38 12.88 -6.93 -8.03
C THR A 38 11.84 -5.87 -8.36
N ASP A 39 11.38 -5.86 -9.60
CA ASP A 39 10.26 -5.04 -10.06
C ASP A 39 8.92 -5.79 -10.02
N ASP A 40 8.91 -7.05 -9.55
CA ASP A 40 7.71 -7.86 -9.48
C ASP A 40 6.77 -7.35 -8.38
N ILE A 41 5.66 -6.78 -8.80
CA ILE A 41 4.61 -6.26 -7.93
C ILE A 41 3.41 -7.22 -7.81
N ARG A 42 3.45 -8.38 -8.49
CA ARG A 42 2.36 -9.35 -8.46
C ARG A 42 2.20 -9.86 -7.03
N GLU A 43 0.95 -9.91 -6.56
CA GLU A 43 0.59 -10.31 -5.19
C GLU A 43 1.26 -9.47 -4.07
N SER A 44 1.84 -8.30 -4.41
CA SER A 44 2.54 -7.44 -3.46
C SER A 44 1.62 -6.99 -2.31
N PRO A 45 2.02 -7.22 -1.05
CA PRO A 45 1.29 -6.71 0.11
C PRO A 45 1.16 -5.18 0.10
N ALA A 46 2.16 -4.47 -0.42
CA ALA A 46 2.16 -3.01 -0.49
C ALA A 46 1.06 -2.49 -1.44
N MET A 47 0.87 -3.16 -2.58
CA MET A 47 -0.18 -2.84 -3.55
C MET A 47 -1.58 -3.08 -2.98
N ASP A 48 -1.77 -4.17 -2.22
CA ASP A 48 -3.05 -4.44 -1.56
C ASP A 48 -3.38 -3.42 -0.47
N ILE A 49 -2.37 -3.04 0.33
CA ILE A 49 -2.53 -1.99 1.34
C ILE A 49 -2.85 -0.65 0.67
N ALA A 50 -2.14 -0.30 -0.40
CA ALA A 50 -2.41 0.91 -1.19
C ALA A 50 -3.87 0.97 -1.66
N ARG A 51 -4.36 -0.11 -2.27
CA ARG A 51 -5.75 -0.23 -2.74
C ARG A 51 -6.76 -0.09 -1.59
N MET A 52 -6.51 -0.73 -0.46
CA MET A 52 -7.40 -0.60 0.71
C MET A 52 -7.45 0.84 1.23
N LEU A 53 -6.32 1.55 1.29
CA LEU A 53 -6.27 2.95 1.70
C LEU A 53 -6.96 3.89 0.70
N GLN A 54 -6.74 3.69 -0.61
CA GLN A 54 -7.41 4.44 -1.66
C GLN A 54 -8.93 4.26 -1.63
N ASN A 55 -9.42 3.04 -1.40
CA ASN A 55 -10.84 2.74 -1.24
C ASN A 55 -11.48 3.48 -0.04
N GLU A 56 -10.67 3.98 0.90
CA GLU A 56 -11.10 4.79 2.04
C GLU A 56 -10.90 6.30 1.83
N GLY A 57 -10.57 6.72 0.61
CA GLY A 57 -10.40 8.13 0.25
C GLY A 57 -9.01 8.70 0.55
N ALA A 58 -8.04 7.87 0.94
CA ALA A 58 -6.68 8.34 1.17
C ALA A 58 -5.95 8.65 -0.17
N HIS A 59 -5.16 9.72 -0.16
CA HIS A 59 -4.22 10.04 -1.23
C HIS A 59 -2.92 9.27 -1.03
N VAL A 60 -2.82 8.08 -1.64
CA VAL A 60 -1.63 7.24 -1.54
C VAL A 60 -0.54 7.77 -2.48
N VAL A 61 0.65 8.03 -1.94
CA VAL A 61 1.87 8.30 -2.70
C VAL A 61 2.86 7.19 -2.43
N ALA A 62 3.53 6.69 -3.45
CA ALA A 62 4.44 5.57 -3.30
C ALA A 62 5.78 5.82 -3.97
N TYR A 63 6.80 5.12 -3.46
CA TYR A 63 8.13 5.09 -4.04
C TYR A 63 8.75 3.70 -3.88
N ASP A 64 9.32 3.17 -4.96
CA ASP A 64 10.16 1.98 -4.96
C ASP A 64 11.33 2.20 -5.95
N PRO A 65 12.58 1.97 -5.55
CA PRO A 65 13.73 2.22 -6.42
C PRO A 65 13.80 1.32 -7.66
N VAL A 66 13.12 0.16 -7.66
CA VAL A 66 13.19 -0.85 -8.72
C VAL A 66 11.84 -0.99 -9.44
N ALA A 67 10.74 -0.99 -8.70
CA ALA A 67 9.42 -1.36 -9.22
C ALA A 67 8.56 -0.21 -9.76
N MET A 68 8.98 1.06 -9.60
CA MET A 68 8.20 2.22 -10.07
C MET A 68 7.85 2.16 -11.57
N PRO A 69 8.76 1.79 -12.49
CA PRO A 69 8.41 1.67 -13.92
C PRO A 69 7.31 0.64 -14.19
N THR A 70 7.27 -0.46 -13.43
CA THR A 70 6.27 -1.53 -13.56
C THR A 70 4.95 -1.09 -12.91
N ALA A 71 5.00 -0.51 -11.71
CA ALA A 71 3.83 -0.01 -11.00
C ALA A 71 3.06 1.10 -11.74
N LEU A 72 3.75 1.92 -12.56
CA LEU A 72 3.12 2.94 -13.38
C LEU A 72 2.43 2.39 -14.64
N ARG A 73 2.74 1.16 -15.06
CA ARG A 73 2.07 0.50 -16.20
C ARG A 73 0.81 -0.25 -15.79
N ASP A 74 0.78 -0.72 -14.54
CA ASP A 74 -0.28 -1.58 -14.00
C ASP A 74 -1.40 -0.81 -13.25
N ASN A 75 -1.30 0.52 -13.18
CA ASN A 75 -2.29 1.44 -12.60
C ASN A 75 -3.17 2.08 -13.67
#